data_AF-A0A524Q2Z2-F1
#
_entry.id   AF-A0A524Q2Z2-F1
#
_cell.length_a   1.000
_cell.length_b   1.000
_cell.length_c   1.000
_cell.angle_alpha   90.00
_cell.angle_beta   90.00
_cell.angle_gamma   90.00
#
_symmetry.space_group_name_H-M   'P 1'
#
loop_
_entity.id
_entity.type
_entity.pdbx_description
1 polymer ?
#
loop_
_entity_poly.entity_id
_entity_poly.type
_entity_poly.pdbx_seq_one_letter_code
_entity_poly.pdbx_strand_id
1 'polypeptide(L)'
;MNGTKYWIALEQTHGIGPAQMAEIHKVLKDRGLSLGDLRDLTVPEIKNEFGVQDKLAEALSGIRRMTESVEEDYFKLLESSVEVIPFFSDKYPPRLHEMLGSGIPPILYAWGNTALLNRRGVALLGDRDVSDKGSHIAFEAARLLSRHGITVISGFARGVGLLSHRSALIHEGTTVAVVPYGRFHFSLPEMLGEVMDLERMAIVSPFYPSKEPDRYHAFMRNKIICALSLAVYIIEAPVEGGIFEAAKSARNLKVPLFTTEYASYPKNAGGNRIILEEMEGKPVLGTIENDLMIPRMDAIIGVAKFG
;
A
#
# COMPACT_ATOMS: atom_id res chain seq x y z
N MET A 1 -1.69 -24.85 -0.08
CA MET A 1 -1.55 -24.26 -1.44
C MET A 1 -2.80 -24.41 -2.32
N ASN A 2 -3.68 -25.41 -2.14
CA ASN A 2 -4.85 -25.57 -3.02
C ASN A 2 -5.98 -24.52 -2.82
N GLY A 3 -5.94 -23.77 -1.70
CA GLY A 3 -6.98 -22.80 -1.34
C GLY A 3 -6.89 -21.43 -1.99
N THR A 4 -5.69 -20.97 -2.34
CA THR A 4 -5.42 -19.57 -2.72
C THR A 4 -6.18 -19.15 -3.98
N LYS A 5 -6.27 -20.03 -4.99
CA LYS A 5 -7.03 -19.77 -6.22
C LYS A 5 -8.51 -19.48 -5.95
N TYR A 6 -9.11 -20.11 -4.95
CA TYR A 6 -10.51 -19.88 -4.59
C TYR A 6 -10.71 -18.53 -3.91
N TRP A 7 -9.74 -18.10 -3.09
CA TRP A 7 -9.75 -16.76 -2.52
C TRP A 7 -9.58 -15.68 -3.59
N ILE A 8 -8.70 -15.91 -4.57
CA ILE A 8 -8.55 -15.04 -5.73
C ILE A 8 -9.86 -14.97 -6.53
N ALA A 9 -10.50 -16.11 -6.81
CA ALA A 9 -11.80 -16.16 -7.48
C ALA A 9 -12.87 -15.38 -6.70
N LEU A 10 -12.90 -15.56 -5.39
CA LEU A 10 -13.85 -14.87 -4.52
C LEU A 10 -13.66 -13.35 -4.52
N GLU A 11 -12.42 -12.85 -4.58
CA GLU A 11 -12.11 -11.42 -4.75
C GLU A 11 -12.68 -10.86 -6.07
N GLN A 12 -12.71 -11.67 -7.14
CA GLN A 12 -13.25 -11.27 -8.44
C GLN A 12 -14.78 -11.45 -8.55
N THR A 13 -15.43 -12.00 -7.52
CA THR A 13 -16.89 -12.21 -7.54
C THR A 13 -17.63 -10.91 -7.30
N HIS A 14 -18.57 -10.58 -8.20
CA HIS A 14 -19.37 -9.37 -8.09
C HIS A 14 -20.16 -9.34 -6.77
N GLY A 15 -20.14 -8.19 -6.10
CA GLY A 15 -20.86 -8.00 -4.83
C GLY A 15 -20.13 -8.54 -3.59
N ILE A 16 -18.95 -9.14 -3.76
CA ILE A 16 -18.05 -9.55 -2.68
C ILE A 16 -16.95 -8.52 -2.50
N GLY A 17 -16.96 -7.85 -1.35
CA GLY A 17 -15.91 -6.93 -0.93
C GLY A 17 -15.14 -7.46 0.29
N PRO A 18 -14.19 -6.68 0.82
CA PRO A 18 -13.37 -7.06 1.96
C PRO A 18 -14.16 -7.58 3.17
N ALA A 19 -15.26 -6.91 3.53
CA ALA A 19 -16.08 -7.28 4.66
C ALA A 19 -16.75 -8.66 4.46
N GLN A 20 -17.27 -8.93 3.25
CA GLN A 20 -17.85 -10.23 2.94
C GLN A 20 -16.79 -11.33 2.94
N MET A 21 -15.59 -11.08 2.41
CA MET A 21 -14.50 -12.06 2.45
C MET A 21 -14.05 -12.37 3.89
N ALA A 22 -14.02 -11.36 4.77
CA ALA A 22 -13.75 -11.54 6.19
C ALA A 22 -14.82 -12.40 6.89
N GLU A 23 -16.10 -12.17 6.59
CA GLU A 23 -17.21 -12.96 7.09
C GLU A 23 -17.13 -14.41 6.63
N ILE A 24 -16.89 -14.66 5.33
CA ILE A 24 -16.73 -16.00 4.75
C ILE A 24 -15.59 -16.73 5.45
N HIS A 25 -14.44 -16.09 5.59
CA HIS A 25 -13.29 -16.70 6.26
C HIS A 25 -13.61 -17.08 7.71
N LYS A 26 -14.33 -16.21 8.44
CA LYS A 26 -14.74 -16.51 9.81
C LYS A 26 -15.65 -17.74 9.86
N VAL A 27 -16.70 -17.79 9.05
CA VAL A 27 -17.64 -18.92 9.00
C VAL A 27 -16.94 -20.23 8.64
N LEU A 28 -16.05 -20.20 7.65
CA LEU A 28 -15.26 -21.36 7.24
C LEU A 28 -14.34 -21.84 8.36
N LYS A 29 -13.61 -20.91 9.00
CA LYS A 29 -12.68 -21.22 10.09
C LYS A 29 -13.40 -21.83 11.30
N ASP A 30 -14.53 -21.26 11.71
CA ASP A 30 -15.32 -21.74 12.86
C ASP A 30 -15.85 -23.17 12.65
N ARG A 31 -15.98 -23.60 11.39
CA ARG A 31 -16.49 -24.92 10.99
C ARG A 31 -15.39 -25.89 10.52
N GLY A 32 -14.13 -25.46 10.49
CA GLY A 32 -13.02 -26.27 9.99
C GLY A 32 -13.08 -26.55 8.49
N LEU A 33 -13.68 -25.65 7.71
CA LEU A 33 -13.90 -25.80 6.27
C LEU A 33 -12.98 -24.89 5.45
N SER A 34 -12.87 -25.21 4.17
CA SER A 34 -12.20 -24.40 3.16
C SER A 34 -13.16 -24.03 2.03
N LEU A 35 -12.81 -23.01 1.23
CA LEU A 35 -13.58 -22.67 0.03
C LEU A 35 -13.62 -23.82 -0.99
N GLY A 36 -12.63 -24.72 -0.98
CA GLY A 36 -12.62 -25.89 -1.84
C GLY A 36 -13.75 -26.87 -1.51
N ASP A 37 -14.13 -26.98 -0.24
CA ASP A 37 -15.20 -27.86 0.22
C ASP A 37 -16.59 -27.38 -0.23
N LEU A 38 -16.71 -26.09 -0.55
CA LEU A 38 -17.96 -25.47 -0.99
C LEU A 38 -18.12 -25.45 -2.51
N ARG A 39 -17.09 -25.84 -3.27
CA ARG A 39 -17.03 -25.63 -4.73
C ARG A 39 -18.20 -26.25 -5.49
N ASP A 40 -18.63 -27.43 -5.05
CA ASP A 40 -19.60 -28.25 -5.77
C ASP A 40 -21.01 -28.19 -5.14
N LEU A 41 -21.20 -27.34 -4.14
CA LEU A 41 -22.48 -27.18 -3.44
C LEU A 41 -23.38 -26.14 -4.12
N THR A 42 -24.67 -26.41 -4.11
CA THR A 42 -25.73 -25.50 -4.59
C THR A 42 -26.08 -24.45 -3.54
N VAL A 43 -26.73 -23.35 -3.95
CA VAL A 43 -27.19 -22.30 -3.01
C VAL A 43 -28.03 -22.88 -1.85
N PRO A 44 -29.02 -23.77 -2.07
CA PRO A 44 -29.77 -24.38 -0.97
C PRO A 44 -28.91 -25.21 -0.02
N GLU A 45 -27.95 -25.99 -0.54
CA GLU A 45 -27.01 -26.78 0.28
C GLU A 45 -26.13 -25.85 1.12
N ILE A 46 -25.57 -24.80 0.51
CA ILE A 46 -24.75 -23.81 1.20
C ILE A 46 -25.54 -23.12 2.32
N LYS A 47 -26.80 -22.74 2.06
CA LYS A 47 -27.67 -22.12 3.07
C LYS A 47 -27.99 -23.08 4.21
N ASN A 48 -28.40 -24.29 3.89
CA ASN A 48 -28.87 -25.27 4.88
C ASN A 48 -27.71 -25.77 5.74
N GLU A 49 -26.54 -26.00 5.14
CA GLU A 49 -25.38 -26.51 5.85
C GLU A 49 -24.66 -25.41 6.63
N PHE A 50 -24.55 -24.19 6.08
CA PHE A 50 -23.70 -23.13 6.65
C PHE A 50 -24.45 -21.97 7.29
N GLY A 51 -25.78 -21.90 7.19
CA GLY A 51 -26.59 -20.85 7.80
C GLY A 51 -26.23 -19.44 7.32
N VAL A 52 -25.72 -19.34 6.09
CA VAL A 52 -25.26 -18.08 5.49
C VAL A 52 -26.42 -17.32 4.85
N GLN A 53 -26.28 -15.99 4.77
CA GLN A 53 -27.26 -15.12 4.10
C GLN A 53 -27.34 -15.40 2.58
N ASP A 54 -28.47 -15.08 1.95
CA ASP A 54 -28.74 -15.33 0.53
C ASP A 54 -27.63 -14.83 -0.39
N LYS A 55 -27.22 -13.58 -0.20
CA LYS A 55 -26.14 -12.95 -0.98
C LYS A 55 -24.82 -13.70 -0.89
N LEU A 56 -24.56 -14.32 0.27
CA LEU A 56 -23.32 -15.05 0.52
C LEU A 56 -23.37 -16.45 -0.12
N ALA A 57 -24.51 -17.12 -0.03
CA ALA A 57 -24.72 -18.40 -0.69
C ALA A 57 -24.67 -18.27 -2.23
N GLU A 58 -25.25 -17.20 -2.78
CA GLU A 58 -25.17 -16.90 -4.22
C GLU A 58 -23.73 -16.71 -4.68
N ALA A 59 -22.93 -15.91 -3.96
CA ALA A 59 -21.53 -15.70 -4.30
C ALA A 59 -20.71 -16.99 -4.23
N LEU A 60 -20.94 -17.82 -3.21
CA LEU A 60 -20.26 -19.10 -3.04
C LEU A 60 -20.64 -20.09 -4.15
N SER A 61 -21.90 -20.12 -4.60
CA SER A 61 -22.33 -20.97 -5.72
C SER A 61 -21.68 -20.59 -7.07
N GLY A 62 -21.30 -19.31 -7.23
CA GLY A 62 -20.60 -18.82 -8.41
C GLY A 62 -19.09 -19.13 -8.42
N ILE A 63 -18.53 -19.63 -7.31
CA ILE A 63 -17.08 -19.72 -7.13
C ILE A 63 -16.42 -20.67 -8.13
N ARG A 64 -17.10 -21.74 -8.55
CA ARG A 64 -16.57 -22.68 -9.54
C ARG A 64 -16.28 -22.00 -10.87
N ARG A 65 -17.30 -21.33 -11.44
CA ARG A 65 -17.17 -20.58 -12.69
C ARG A 65 -16.13 -19.47 -12.58
N MET A 66 -16.10 -18.78 -11.43
CA MET A 66 -15.12 -17.73 -11.21
C MET A 66 -13.68 -18.28 -11.11
N THR A 67 -13.51 -19.45 -10.50
CA THR A 67 -12.22 -20.15 -10.41
C THR A 67 -11.66 -20.48 -11.79
N GLU A 68 -12.52 -20.97 -12.70
CA GLU A 68 -12.15 -21.23 -14.10
C GLU A 68 -11.71 -19.93 -14.81
N SER A 69 -12.37 -18.79 -14.52
CA SER A 69 -12.02 -17.51 -15.16
C SER A 69 -10.71 -16.87 -14.69
N VAL A 70 -10.23 -17.21 -13.48
CA VAL A 70 -8.96 -16.70 -12.92
C VAL A 70 -7.80 -17.67 -13.09
N GLU A 71 -8.04 -18.83 -13.72
CA GLU A 71 -7.08 -19.93 -13.76
C GLU A 71 -5.80 -19.56 -14.52
N GLU A 72 -5.91 -18.92 -15.67
CA GLU A 72 -4.75 -18.46 -16.45
C GLU A 72 -3.89 -17.45 -15.67
N ASP A 73 -4.53 -16.48 -15.02
CA ASP A 73 -3.85 -15.47 -14.22
C ASP A 73 -3.20 -16.09 -12.98
N TYR A 74 -3.86 -17.08 -12.36
CA TYR A 74 -3.29 -17.83 -11.24
C TYR A 74 -2.04 -18.62 -11.66
N PHE A 75 -2.04 -19.26 -12.84
CA PHE A 75 -0.85 -19.93 -13.36
C PHE A 75 0.30 -18.95 -13.63
N LYS A 76 0.03 -17.81 -14.27
CA LYS A 76 1.03 -16.74 -14.45
C LYS A 76 1.59 -16.25 -13.11
N LEU A 77 0.74 -16.18 -12.08
CA LEU A 77 1.19 -15.82 -10.73
C LEU A 77 2.12 -16.86 -10.13
N LEU A 78 1.82 -18.15 -10.27
CA LEU A 78 2.68 -19.23 -9.77
C LEU A 78 4.06 -19.26 -10.44
N GLU A 79 4.12 -18.86 -11.72
CA GLU A 79 5.37 -18.73 -12.47
C GLU A 79 6.13 -17.42 -12.18
N SER A 80 5.44 -16.44 -11.60
CA SER A 80 6.04 -15.18 -11.17
C SER A 80 6.51 -15.30 -9.70
N SER A 81 7.60 -14.62 -9.32
CA SER A 81 8.05 -14.54 -7.91
C SER A 81 7.12 -13.67 -7.04
N VAL A 82 5.80 -13.73 -7.28
CA VAL A 82 4.77 -13.02 -6.53
C VAL A 82 4.23 -13.91 -5.44
N GLU A 83 4.26 -13.35 -4.24
CA GLU A 83 3.58 -13.88 -3.10
C GLU A 83 2.14 -13.34 -3.04
N VAL A 84 1.17 -14.26 -3.04
CA VAL A 84 -0.23 -13.96 -2.79
C VAL A 84 -0.46 -14.06 -1.28
N ILE A 85 -0.77 -12.94 -0.65
CA ILE A 85 -0.89 -12.81 0.80
C ILE A 85 -2.34 -12.44 1.14
N PRO A 86 -3.22 -13.44 1.41
CA PRO A 86 -4.58 -13.19 1.91
C PRO A 86 -4.57 -12.50 3.27
N PHE A 87 -5.62 -11.75 3.60
CA PHE A 87 -5.75 -11.00 4.86
C PHE A 87 -5.61 -11.85 6.12
N PHE A 88 -5.91 -13.14 6.05
CA PHE A 88 -5.79 -14.07 7.17
C PHE A 88 -4.43 -14.80 7.25
N SER A 89 -3.51 -14.49 6.34
CA SER A 89 -2.15 -15.03 6.34
C SER A 89 -1.31 -14.40 7.45
N ASP A 90 -0.44 -15.19 8.10
CA ASP A 90 0.52 -14.68 9.09
C ASP A 90 1.53 -13.68 8.49
N LYS A 91 1.66 -13.68 7.16
CA LYS A 91 2.50 -12.72 6.42
C LYS A 91 1.79 -11.40 6.12
N TYR A 92 0.48 -11.33 6.31
CA TYR A 92 -0.28 -10.10 6.08
C TYR A 92 0.07 -9.07 7.16
N PRO A 93 0.40 -7.81 6.80
CA PRO A 93 0.85 -6.83 7.77
C PRO A 93 -0.20 -6.58 8.88
N PRO A 94 0.10 -6.89 10.16
CA PRO A 94 -0.86 -6.71 11.26
C PRO A 94 -1.32 -5.25 11.38
N ARG A 95 -0.45 -4.30 11.05
CA ARG A 95 -0.76 -2.87 11.03
C ARG A 95 -1.91 -2.53 10.06
N LEU A 96 -2.05 -3.23 8.93
CA LEU A 96 -3.17 -2.97 8.03
C LEU A 96 -4.52 -3.34 8.68
N HIS A 97 -4.57 -4.45 9.43
CA HIS A 97 -5.76 -4.82 10.21
C HIS A 97 -6.11 -3.75 11.22
N GLU A 98 -5.12 -3.30 12.00
CA GLU A 98 -5.28 -2.25 13.02
C GLU A 98 -5.82 -0.95 12.42
N MET A 99 -5.23 -0.51 11.31
CA MET A 99 -5.49 0.81 10.75
C MET A 99 -6.74 0.84 9.86
N LEU A 100 -7.07 -0.23 9.14
CA LEU A 100 -8.15 -0.23 8.14
C LEU A 100 -9.38 -1.06 8.55
N GLY A 101 -9.27 -1.96 9.53
CA GLY A 101 -10.37 -2.82 9.97
C GLY A 101 -11.02 -3.57 8.80
N SER A 102 -12.33 -3.41 8.62
CA SER A 102 -13.07 -4.04 7.51
C SER A 102 -12.76 -3.49 6.12
N GLY A 103 -11.96 -2.42 6.02
CA GLY A 103 -11.54 -1.80 4.76
C GLY A 103 -10.19 -2.29 4.22
N ILE A 104 -9.59 -3.33 4.81
CA ILE A 104 -8.32 -3.92 4.34
C ILE A 104 -8.46 -4.54 2.93
N PRO A 105 -7.41 -4.50 2.09
CA PRO A 105 -7.37 -5.32 0.89
C PRO A 105 -7.48 -6.81 1.25
N PRO A 106 -8.37 -7.58 0.62
CA PRO A 106 -8.53 -9.00 0.95
C PRO A 106 -7.29 -9.82 0.59
N ILE A 107 -6.59 -9.41 -0.46
CA ILE A 107 -5.36 -10.04 -0.93
C ILE A 107 -4.33 -8.94 -1.24
N LEU A 108 -3.09 -9.15 -0.80
CA LEU A 108 -1.94 -8.41 -1.28
C LEU A 108 -1.13 -9.29 -2.22
N TYR A 109 -0.78 -8.74 -3.37
CA TYR A 109 0.14 -9.34 -4.34
C TYR A 109 1.50 -8.66 -4.19
N ALA A 110 2.47 -9.34 -3.60
CA ALA A 110 3.75 -8.75 -3.24
C ALA A 110 4.93 -9.51 -3.87
N TRP A 111 6.02 -8.81 -4.21
CA TRP A 111 7.25 -9.41 -4.73
C TRP A 111 8.49 -8.64 -4.26
N GLY A 112 9.65 -9.29 -4.35
CA GLY A 112 10.87 -8.86 -3.65
C GLY A 112 10.89 -9.34 -2.21
N ASN A 113 11.46 -8.55 -1.30
CA ASN A 113 11.56 -8.92 0.12
C ASN A 113 10.28 -8.56 0.89
N THR A 114 9.28 -9.44 0.84
CA THR A 114 7.97 -9.21 1.47
C THR A 114 8.01 -9.06 2.99
N ALA A 115 9.09 -9.50 3.65
CA ALA A 115 9.29 -9.27 5.08
C ALA A 115 9.39 -7.78 5.45
N LEU A 116 9.75 -6.92 4.48
CA LEU A 116 9.80 -5.47 4.68
C LEU A 116 8.43 -4.84 4.95
N LEU A 117 7.34 -5.50 4.57
CA LEU A 117 5.97 -5.02 4.85
C LEU A 117 5.66 -4.99 6.36
N ASN A 118 6.42 -5.72 7.17
CA ASN A 118 6.29 -5.77 8.63
C ASN A 118 7.34 -4.92 9.37
N ARG A 119 8.23 -4.22 8.64
CA ARG A 119 9.25 -3.35 9.26
C ARG A 119 8.68 -1.98 9.59
N ARG A 120 9.30 -1.33 10.58
CA ARG A 120 9.04 0.08 10.94
C ARG A 120 9.35 0.96 9.72
N GLY A 121 8.34 1.64 9.19
CA GLY A 121 8.48 2.44 7.99
C GLY A 121 7.78 3.79 8.05
N VAL A 122 8.26 4.72 7.23
CA VAL A 122 7.73 6.09 7.10
C VAL A 122 7.35 6.33 5.64
N ALA A 123 6.16 6.88 5.44
CA ALA A 123 5.70 7.27 4.12
C ALA A 123 6.33 8.60 3.70
N LEU A 124 6.99 8.61 2.55
CA LEU A 124 7.37 9.85 1.85
C LEU A 124 6.45 10.01 0.65
N LEU A 125 5.63 11.05 0.63
CA LEU A 125 4.63 11.29 -0.39
C LEU A 125 4.74 12.71 -0.93
N GLY A 126 4.46 12.88 -2.22
CA GLY A 126 4.45 14.20 -2.84
C GLY A 126 4.03 14.13 -4.30
N ASP A 127 3.85 15.31 -4.89
CA ASP A 127 3.38 15.46 -6.27
C ASP A 127 4.32 14.78 -7.28
N ARG A 128 3.76 14.42 -8.45
CA ARG A 128 4.54 13.82 -9.54
C ARG A 128 5.43 14.86 -10.22
N ASP A 129 4.98 16.11 -10.23
CA ASP A 129 5.66 17.28 -10.76
C ASP A 129 6.24 18.10 -9.59
N VAL A 130 6.96 17.43 -8.69
CA VAL A 130 7.63 18.05 -7.54
C VAL A 130 8.70 19.05 -7.99
N SER A 131 8.86 20.15 -7.26
CA SER A 131 9.90 21.14 -7.54
C SER A 131 11.32 20.60 -7.32
N ASP A 132 12.35 21.30 -7.80
CA ASP A 132 13.75 20.94 -7.53
C ASP A 132 14.06 20.91 -6.03
N LYS A 133 13.49 21.87 -5.28
CA LYS A 133 13.61 21.92 -3.82
C LYS A 133 12.94 20.71 -3.18
N GLY A 134 11.72 20.39 -3.57
CA GLY A 134 11.00 19.21 -3.07
C GLY A 134 11.68 17.91 -3.46
N SER A 135 12.27 17.83 -4.65
CA SER A 135 13.05 16.67 -5.10
C SER A 135 14.26 16.44 -4.20
N HIS A 136 14.99 17.50 -3.88
CA HIS A 136 16.13 17.44 -2.97
C HIS A 136 15.70 17.05 -1.54
N ILE A 137 14.62 17.64 -1.02
CA ILE A 137 14.05 17.28 0.29
C ILE A 137 13.65 15.80 0.33
N ALA A 138 13.02 15.28 -0.72
CA ALA A 138 12.64 13.87 -0.82
C ALA A 138 13.85 12.94 -0.77
N PHE A 139 14.88 13.28 -1.53
CA PHE A 139 16.12 12.53 -1.58
C PHE A 139 16.82 12.51 -0.21
N GLU A 140 16.96 13.67 0.44
CA GLU A 140 17.60 13.77 1.76
C GLU A 140 16.79 13.12 2.88
N ALA A 141 15.46 13.28 2.88
CA ALA A 141 14.59 12.62 3.85
C ALA A 141 14.73 11.09 3.78
N ALA A 142 14.73 10.51 2.58
CA ALA A 142 14.91 9.08 2.37
C ALA A 142 16.31 8.60 2.81
N ARG A 143 17.36 9.38 2.53
CA ARG A 143 18.72 9.10 3.00
C ARG A 143 18.79 9.07 4.53
N LEU A 144 18.22 10.07 5.20
CA LEU A 144 18.21 10.16 6.66
C LEU A 144 17.44 9.00 7.31
N LEU A 145 16.28 8.63 6.76
CA LEU A 145 15.53 7.45 7.22
C LEU A 145 16.35 6.16 7.08
N SER A 146 17.04 5.99 5.94
CA SER A 146 17.89 4.83 5.64
C SER A 146 19.04 4.70 6.64
N ARG A 147 19.74 5.81 6.94
CA ARG A 147 20.80 5.86 7.97
C ARG A 147 20.32 5.44 9.36
N HIS A 148 19.02 5.54 9.62
CA HIS A 148 18.40 5.14 10.88
C HIS A 148 17.73 3.76 10.83
N GLY A 149 17.88 3.01 9.74
CA GLY A 149 17.30 1.67 9.58
C GLY A 149 15.77 1.66 9.46
N ILE A 150 15.18 2.80 9.09
CA ILE A 150 13.73 2.96 8.90
C ILE A 150 13.41 2.72 7.43
N THR A 151 12.44 1.84 7.16
CA THR A 151 12.00 1.55 5.79
C THR A 151 11.29 2.76 5.18
N VAL A 152 11.70 3.15 3.97
CA VAL A 152 10.98 4.17 3.19
C VAL A 152 9.78 3.53 2.50
N ILE A 153 8.58 4.02 2.78
CA ILE A 153 7.34 3.58 2.12
C ILE A 153 6.92 4.67 1.14
N SER A 154 6.61 4.31 -0.10
CA SER A 154 6.06 5.30 -1.02
C SER A 154 5.25 4.64 -2.13
N GLY A 155 4.73 5.48 -3.00
CA GLY A 155 4.17 5.05 -4.26
C GLY A 155 5.25 4.92 -5.33
N PHE A 156 5.00 4.06 -6.30
CA PHE A 156 5.91 3.85 -7.44
C PHE A 156 5.71 4.86 -8.59
N ALA A 157 5.32 6.10 -8.27
CA ALA A 157 5.06 7.14 -9.26
C ALA A 157 6.26 8.09 -9.38
N ARG A 158 6.41 8.72 -10.55
CA ARG A 158 7.40 9.80 -10.80
C ARG A 158 7.33 10.88 -9.72
N GLY A 159 8.44 11.62 -9.57
CA GLY A 159 8.58 12.65 -8.55
C GLY A 159 9.04 12.06 -7.23
N VAL A 160 8.41 12.48 -6.13
CA VAL A 160 8.82 12.10 -4.76
C VAL A 160 8.93 10.59 -4.56
N GLY A 161 8.01 9.80 -5.15
CA GLY A 161 8.00 8.35 -4.96
C GLY A 161 9.27 7.65 -5.45
N LEU A 162 9.58 7.80 -6.74
CA LEU A 162 10.80 7.20 -7.32
C LEU A 162 12.09 7.78 -6.71
N LEU A 163 12.12 9.08 -6.42
CA LEU A 163 13.28 9.70 -5.75
C LEU A 163 13.54 9.12 -4.36
N SER A 164 12.46 8.90 -3.60
CA SER A 164 12.53 8.30 -2.26
C SER A 164 13.03 6.86 -2.31
N HIS A 165 12.49 6.05 -3.24
CA HIS A 165 12.94 4.68 -3.45
C HIS A 165 14.42 4.63 -3.87
N ARG A 166 14.81 5.45 -4.85
CA ARG A 166 16.19 5.53 -5.35
C ARG A 166 17.15 5.92 -4.23
N SER A 167 16.85 6.98 -3.49
CA SER A 167 17.70 7.45 -2.40
C SER A 167 17.84 6.40 -1.30
N ALA A 168 16.75 5.72 -0.94
CA ALA A 168 16.81 4.65 0.05
C ALA A 168 17.78 3.53 -0.36
N LEU A 169 17.68 3.08 -1.61
CA LEU A 169 18.50 1.97 -2.13
C LEU A 169 19.99 2.35 -2.28
N ILE A 170 20.30 3.54 -2.80
CA ILE A 170 21.70 4.01 -2.95
C ILE A 170 22.39 4.16 -1.58
N HIS A 171 21.62 4.49 -0.54
CA HIS A 171 22.12 4.62 0.83
C HIS A 171 21.92 3.34 1.66
N GLU A 172 21.83 2.19 0.98
CA GLU A 172 21.78 0.86 1.57
C GLU A 172 20.62 0.62 2.55
N GLY A 173 19.58 1.45 2.49
CA GLY A 173 18.34 1.31 3.23
C GLY A 173 17.37 0.33 2.57
N THR A 174 16.19 0.20 3.19
CA THR A 174 15.11 -0.65 2.68
C THR A 174 13.90 0.16 2.26
N THR A 175 13.16 -0.33 1.26
CA THR A 175 12.00 0.41 0.76
C THR A 175 10.82 -0.49 0.37
N VAL A 176 9.60 0.03 0.54
CA VAL A 176 8.34 -0.62 0.13
C VAL A 176 7.62 0.29 -0.86
N ALA A 177 7.44 -0.19 -2.08
CA ALA A 177 6.62 0.47 -3.09
C ALA A 177 5.23 -0.14 -3.11
N VAL A 178 4.20 0.68 -2.88
CA VAL A 178 2.81 0.25 -3.08
C VAL A 178 2.38 0.71 -4.48
N VAL A 179 1.87 -0.16 -5.35
CA VAL A 179 1.49 0.19 -6.74
C VAL A 179 -0.03 0.25 -6.93
N PRO A 180 -0.55 1.13 -7.83
CA PRO A 180 -1.98 1.29 -8.07
C PRO A 180 -2.51 0.41 -9.20
N TYR A 181 -1.86 -0.71 -9.48
CA TYR A 181 -2.15 -1.61 -10.60
C TYR A 181 -1.69 -3.03 -10.27
N GLY A 182 -2.18 -4.01 -11.02
CA GLY A 182 -1.80 -5.41 -10.89
C GLY A 182 -0.40 -5.70 -11.40
N ARG A 183 0.19 -6.82 -10.94
CA ARG A 183 1.56 -7.24 -11.28
C ARG A 183 1.84 -7.28 -12.79
N PHE A 184 0.85 -7.63 -13.62
CA PHE A 184 1.05 -7.80 -15.06
C PHE A 184 1.28 -6.47 -15.80
N HIS A 185 1.01 -5.34 -15.13
CA HIS A 185 1.28 -4.00 -15.64
C HIS A 185 2.54 -3.37 -15.06
N PHE A 186 3.29 -4.11 -14.24
CA PHE A 186 4.52 -3.60 -13.65
C PHE A 186 5.63 -3.49 -14.69
N SER A 187 6.24 -2.31 -14.75
CA SER A 187 7.49 -2.05 -15.45
C SER A 187 8.50 -1.40 -14.51
N LEU A 188 9.78 -1.75 -14.65
CA LEU A 188 10.87 -1.14 -13.90
C LEU A 188 11.14 0.27 -14.44
N PRO A 189 10.98 1.34 -13.64
CA PRO A 189 11.30 2.69 -14.08
C PRO A 189 12.81 2.83 -14.26
N GLU A 190 13.22 3.51 -15.33
CA GLU A 190 14.63 3.76 -15.66
C GLU A 190 15.43 4.34 -14.48
N MET A 191 14.81 5.24 -13.70
CA MET A 191 15.41 5.85 -12.51
C MET A 191 15.84 4.83 -11.44
N LEU A 192 15.24 3.64 -11.41
CA LEU A 192 15.62 2.57 -10.48
C LEU A 192 16.51 1.50 -11.12
N GLY A 193 16.74 1.53 -12.44
CA GLY A 193 17.37 0.44 -13.19
C GLY A 193 18.65 -0.11 -12.55
N GLU A 194 19.64 0.75 -12.30
CA GLU A 194 20.95 0.33 -11.77
C GLU A 194 20.97 0.11 -10.25
N VAL A 195 19.95 0.60 -9.54
CA VAL A 195 19.94 0.62 -8.06
C VAL A 195 18.90 -0.33 -7.48
N MET A 196 18.05 -0.92 -8.32
CA MET A 196 16.98 -1.80 -7.88
C MET A 196 17.58 -3.04 -7.24
N ASP A 197 17.13 -3.31 -6.02
CA ASP A 197 17.57 -4.46 -5.24
C ASP A 197 16.34 -5.07 -4.56
N LEU A 198 15.90 -6.24 -5.06
CA LEU A 198 14.73 -6.94 -4.54
C LEU A 198 14.97 -7.58 -3.16
N GLU A 199 16.21 -7.64 -2.66
CA GLU A 199 16.48 -8.04 -1.28
C GLU A 199 16.24 -6.88 -0.29
N ARG A 200 16.41 -5.63 -0.75
CA ARG A 200 16.14 -4.42 0.02
C ARG A 200 14.85 -3.70 -0.37
N MET A 201 14.11 -4.24 -1.34
CA MET A 201 12.87 -3.68 -1.83
C MET A 201 11.73 -4.70 -1.79
N ALA A 202 10.57 -4.27 -1.30
CA ALA A 202 9.31 -4.95 -1.53
C ALA A 202 8.44 -4.10 -2.44
N ILE A 203 7.73 -4.75 -3.36
CA ILE A 203 6.68 -4.10 -4.13
C ILE A 203 5.38 -4.83 -3.83
N VAL A 204 4.31 -4.09 -3.55
CA VAL A 204 3.02 -4.64 -3.17
C VAL A 204 1.89 -3.97 -3.92
N SER A 205 0.96 -4.77 -4.43
CA SER A 205 -0.29 -4.32 -5.01
C SER A 205 -1.47 -4.88 -4.21
N PRO A 206 -2.44 -4.05 -3.83
CA PRO A 206 -3.73 -4.50 -3.30
C PRO A 206 -4.74 -4.83 -4.41
N PHE A 207 -4.29 -4.87 -5.67
CA PHE A 207 -5.15 -5.04 -6.84
C PHE A 207 -4.83 -6.35 -7.56
N TYR A 208 -5.89 -6.98 -8.06
CA TYR A 208 -5.80 -8.19 -8.86
C TYR A 208 -4.76 -8.06 -10.00
N PRO A 209 -4.01 -9.12 -10.36
CA PRO A 209 -2.79 -9.00 -11.16
C PRO A 209 -2.95 -8.39 -12.55
N SER A 210 -4.12 -8.52 -13.16
CA SER A 210 -4.43 -7.92 -14.47
C SER A 210 -5.03 -6.51 -14.39
N LYS A 211 -5.24 -5.93 -13.20
CA LYS A 211 -5.83 -4.59 -13.07
C LYS A 211 -4.93 -3.50 -13.64
N GLU A 212 -5.52 -2.73 -14.53
CA GLU A 212 -4.88 -1.59 -15.17
C GLU A 212 -4.65 -0.43 -14.18
N PRO A 213 -3.65 0.42 -14.46
CA PRO A 213 -3.46 1.68 -13.74
C PRO A 213 -4.69 2.58 -13.87
N ASP A 214 -5.22 3.02 -12.74
CA ASP A 214 -6.36 3.92 -12.71
C ASP A 214 -6.23 4.98 -11.59
N ARG A 215 -6.89 6.13 -11.77
CA ARG A 215 -6.86 7.24 -10.82
C ARG A 215 -7.51 6.87 -9.49
N TYR A 216 -8.64 6.17 -9.50
CA TYR A 216 -9.31 5.69 -8.30
C TYR A 216 -8.45 4.65 -7.56
N HIS A 217 -7.79 3.74 -8.29
CA HIS A 217 -6.79 2.83 -7.69
C HIS A 217 -5.64 3.59 -7.02
N ALA A 218 -5.15 4.69 -7.63
CA ALA A 218 -4.11 5.52 -7.03
C ALA A 218 -4.54 6.17 -5.69
N PHE A 219 -5.80 6.61 -5.59
CA PHE A 219 -6.35 7.14 -4.34
C PHE A 219 -6.43 6.05 -3.26
N MET A 220 -7.01 4.88 -3.58
CA MET A 220 -7.12 3.77 -2.63
C MET A 220 -5.74 3.28 -2.15
N ARG A 221 -4.78 3.19 -3.08
CA ARG A 221 -3.39 2.84 -2.79
C ARG A 221 -2.75 3.78 -1.78
N ASN A 222 -2.98 5.09 -1.91
CA ASN A 222 -2.40 6.06 -0.98
C ASN A 222 -2.88 5.87 0.46
N LYS A 223 -4.14 5.44 0.67
CA LYS A 223 -4.65 5.07 1.99
C LYS A 223 -3.87 3.89 2.59
N ILE A 224 -3.50 2.90 1.77
CA ILE A 224 -2.69 1.74 2.20
C ILE A 224 -1.27 2.15 2.54
N ILE A 225 -0.66 3.08 1.78
CA ILE A 225 0.65 3.65 2.15
C ILE A 225 0.58 4.31 3.54
N CYS A 226 -0.46 5.11 3.79
CA CYS A 226 -0.64 5.77 5.09
C CYS A 226 -0.80 4.72 6.20
N ALA A 227 -1.66 3.72 5.98
CA ALA A 227 -1.91 2.66 6.95
C ALA A 227 -0.66 1.81 7.28
N LEU A 228 0.18 1.51 6.28
CA LEU A 228 1.44 0.77 6.51
C LEU A 228 2.49 1.58 7.28
N SER A 229 2.35 2.90 7.36
CA SER A 229 3.42 3.78 7.85
C SER A 229 3.21 4.19 9.30
N LEU A 230 4.32 4.35 10.04
CA LEU A 230 4.33 4.91 11.40
C LEU A 230 4.15 6.43 11.40
N ALA A 231 4.60 7.09 10.33
CA ALA A 231 4.38 8.50 10.07
C ALA A 231 4.25 8.73 8.57
N VAL A 232 3.53 9.79 8.18
CA VAL A 232 3.40 10.25 6.79
C VAL A 232 4.02 11.62 6.67
N TYR A 233 4.97 11.78 5.74
CA TYR A 233 5.58 13.05 5.41
C TYR A 233 5.19 13.46 3.99
N ILE A 234 4.39 14.52 3.89
CA ILE A 234 3.97 15.15 2.64
C ILE A 234 4.99 16.22 2.26
N ILE A 235 5.71 16.01 1.17
CA ILE A 235 6.79 16.92 0.76
C ILE A 235 6.20 18.10 0.01
N GLU A 236 5.43 17.83 -1.06
CA GLU A 236 4.67 18.83 -1.82
C GLU A 236 3.32 18.24 -2.20
N ALA A 237 2.25 18.96 -1.90
CA ALA A 237 0.91 18.62 -2.30
C ALA A 237 0.20 19.83 -2.95
N PRO A 238 -0.50 19.63 -4.08
CA PRO A 238 -1.47 20.60 -4.57
C PRO A 238 -2.65 20.72 -3.59
N VAL A 239 -3.47 21.76 -3.75
CA VAL A 239 -4.70 21.99 -2.93
C VAL A 239 -5.74 20.89 -3.13
N GLU A 240 -5.68 20.18 -4.26
CA GLU A 240 -6.54 19.04 -4.56
C GLU A 240 -5.74 17.94 -5.27
N GLY A 241 -6.14 16.68 -5.09
CA GLY A 241 -5.57 15.55 -5.83
C GLY A 241 -5.04 14.43 -4.94
N GLY A 242 -4.35 13.47 -5.56
CA GLY A 242 -3.96 12.20 -4.93
C GLY A 242 -3.21 12.33 -3.61
N ILE A 243 -2.28 13.28 -3.54
CA ILE A 243 -1.42 13.49 -2.37
C ILE A 243 -2.17 14.26 -1.27
N PHE A 244 -3.00 15.23 -1.63
CA PHE A 244 -3.83 15.94 -0.67
C PHE A 244 -4.86 14.99 -0.01
N GLU A 245 -5.47 14.10 -0.79
CA GLU A 245 -6.32 13.03 -0.26
C GLU A 245 -5.55 12.00 0.59
N ALA A 246 -4.25 11.80 0.32
CA ALA A 246 -3.40 10.99 1.18
C ALA A 246 -3.17 11.66 2.55
N ALA A 247 -2.98 12.98 2.58
CA ALA A 247 -2.88 13.75 3.82
C ALA A 247 -4.18 13.65 4.66
N LYS A 248 -5.34 13.79 4.01
CA LYS A 248 -6.65 13.54 4.67
C LYS A 248 -6.75 12.11 5.19
N SER A 249 -6.29 11.13 4.42
CA SER A 249 -6.27 9.72 4.84
C SER A 249 -5.40 9.51 6.07
N ALA A 250 -4.19 10.07 6.10
CA ALA A 250 -3.29 10.00 7.26
C ALA A 250 -3.95 10.58 8.52
N ARG A 251 -4.57 11.77 8.40
CA ARG A 251 -5.32 12.40 9.49
C ARG A 251 -6.46 11.51 9.99
N ASN A 252 -7.30 11.01 9.08
CA ASN A 252 -8.46 10.18 9.43
C ASN A 252 -8.05 8.87 10.11
N LEU A 253 -6.93 8.30 9.67
CA LEU A 253 -6.32 7.12 10.26
C LEU A 253 -5.55 7.42 11.56
N LYS A 254 -5.42 8.70 11.94
CA LYS A 254 -4.62 9.16 13.08
C LYS A 254 -3.15 8.75 12.99
N VAL A 255 -2.64 8.62 11.78
CA VAL A 255 -1.20 8.44 11.54
C VAL A 255 -0.53 9.81 11.66
N PRO A 256 0.54 9.95 12.46
CA PRO A 256 1.30 11.19 12.57
C PRO A 256 1.63 11.80 11.20
N LEU A 257 1.07 12.98 10.95
CA LEU A 257 1.15 13.68 9.67
C LEU A 257 2.15 14.83 9.78
N PHE A 258 3.08 14.87 8.85
CA PHE A 258 4.10 15.90 8.70
C PHE A 258 4.03 16.48 7.30
N THR A 259 4.39 17.75 7.15
CA THR A 259 4.48 18.38 5.83
C THR A 259 5.54 19.44 5.79
N THR A 260 6.15 19.65 4.62
CA THR A 260 7.21 20.64 4.47
C THR A 260 6.63 22.05 4.62
N GLU A 261 7.24 22.85 5.48
CA GLU A 261 6.97 24.28 5.56
C GLU A 261 8.06 25.05 4.78
N TYR A 262 7.65 25.71 3.71
CA TYR A 262 8.56 26.46 2.84
C TYR A 262 8.53 27.96 3.19
N ALA A 263 9.71 28.60 3.19
CA ALA A 263 9.78 30.07 3.26
C ALA A 263 9.09 30.74 2.06
N SER A 264 9.22 30.14 0.88
CA SER A 264 8.49 30.49 -0.34
C SER A 264 7.99 29.21 -0.99
N TYR A 265 6.67 29.05 -1.04
CA TYR A 265 6.03 27.81 -1.48
C TYR A 265 6.14 27.64 -3.00
N PRO A 266 6.65 26.48 -3.46
CA PRO A 266 6.57 26.11 -4.87
C PRO A 266 5.12 26.03 -5.35
N LYS A 267 4.91 26.17 -6.67
CA LYS A 267 3.58 26.15 -7.30
C LYS A 267 2.74 24.93 -6.88
N ASN A 268 3.37 23.76 -6.79
CA ASN A 268 2.70 22.49 -6.51
C ASN A 268 2.66 22.14 -5.01
N ALA A 269 2.99 23.08 -4.13
CA ALA A 269 2.97 22.92 -2.67
C ALA A 269 1.85 23.72 -1.98
N GLY A 270 0.86 24.23 -2.74
CA GLY A 270 -0.23 25.05 -2.18
C GLY A 270 -1.06 24.34 -1.10
N GLY A 271 -1.20 23.02 -1.19
CA GLY A 271 -1.89 22.19 -0.21
C GLY A 271 -1.12 22.00 1.10
N ASN A 272 0.20 22.21 1.13
CA ASN A 272 1.00 22.05 2.35
C ASN A 272 0.53 22.98 3.47
N ARG A 273 0.16 24.23 3.15
CA ARG A 273 -0.36 25.19 4.14
C ARG A 273 -1.66 24.70 4.78
N ILE A 274 -2.58 24.21 3.95
CA ILE A 274 -3.85 23.66 4.41
C ILE A 274 -3.62 22.42 5.28
N ILE A 275 -2.63 21.59 4.96
CA ILE A 275 -2.27 20.44 5.80
C ILE A 275 -1.80 20.89 7.20
N LEU A 276 -1.00 21.96 7.29
CA LEU A 276 -0.55 22.53 8.57
C LEU A 276 -1.70 23.15 9.37
N GLU A 277 -2.52 23.97 8.70
CA GLU A 277 -3.53 24.81 9.33
C GLU A 277 -4.80 24.03 9.68
N GLU A 278 -5.23 23.11 8.81
CA GLU A 278 -6.55 22.47 8.91
C GLU A 278 -6.48 20.97 9.20
N MET A 279 -5.33 20.30 9.00
CA MET A 279 -5.19 18.84 9.14
C MET A 279 -4.29 18.39 10.29
N GLU A 280 -3.94 19.32 11.20
CA GLU A 280 -3.05 19.04 12.34
C GLU A 280 -1.68 18.49 11.89
N GLY A 281 -1.27 18.80 10.66
CA GLY A 281 0.03 18.45 10.14
C GLY A 281 1.13 19.19 10.90
N LYS A 282 2.21 18.48 11.23
CA LYS A 282 3.38 19.07 11.89
C LYS A 282 4.36 19.60 10.85
N PRO A 283 4.92 20.81 11.04
CA PRO A 283 5.86 21.37 10.08
C PRO A 283 7.19 20.61 10.11
N VAL A 284 7.73 20.36 8.93
CA VAL A 284 9.13 19.96 8.73
C VAL A 284 9.85 21.15 8.13
N LEU A 285 10.73 21.73 8.92
CA LEU A 285 11.60 22.83 8.52
C LEU A 285 12.93 22.29 7.97
N GLY A 286 13.60 23.09 7.17
CA GLY A 286 14.96 22.80 6.69
C GLY A 286 16.05 23.60 7.42
N THR A 287 17.28 23.13 7.27
CA THR A 287 18.50 23.94 7.36
C THR A 287 19.17 23.98 5.99
N ILE A 288 19.95 25.02 5.72
CA ILE A 288 20.81 25.06 4.54
C ILE A 288 22.19 24.62 4.98
N GLU A 289 22.70 23.56 4.36
CA GLU A 289 24.05 23.04 4.58
C GLU A 289 24.72 22.87 3.21
N ASN A 290 25.86 23.54 2.98
CA ASN A 290 26.57 23.51 1.69
C ASN A 290 25.64 23.81 0.49
N ASP A 291 24.82 24.87 0.59
CA ASP A 291 23.82 25.28 -0.41
C ASP A 291 22.70 24.26 -0.68
N LEU A 292 22.62 23.19 0.11
CA LEU A 292 21.62 22.14 0.01
C LEU A 292 20.63 22.21 1.18
N MET A 293 19.35 21.94 0.90
CA MET A 293 18.27 22.02 1.89
C MET A 293 18.09 20.68 2.61
N ILE A 294 18.50 20.62 3.87
CA ILE A 294 18.40 19.41 4.70
C ILE A 294 17.13 19.49 5.56
N PRO A 295 16.17 18.55 5.42
CA PRO A 295 14.98 18.53 6.26
C PRO A 295 15.32 18.06 7.68
N ARG A 296 14.75 18.73 8.70
CA ARG A 296 14.89 18.33 10.11
C ARG A 296 13.95 17.15 10.41
N MET A 297 14.50 15.94 10.30
CA MET A 297 13.73 14.69 10.41
C MET A 297 13.57 14.15 11.83
N ASP A 298 14.11 14.82 12.87
CA ASP A 298 14.18 14.29 14.25
C ASP A 298 12.83 13.83 14.80
N ALA A 299 11.77 14.64 14.60
CA ALA A 299 10.43 14.30 15.07
C ALA A 299 9.85 13.08 14.35
N ILE A 300 10.06 12.98 13.03
CA ILE A 300 9.61 11.84 12.22
C ILE A 300 10.37 10.57 12.62
N ILE A 301 11.69 10.66 12.77
CA ILE A 301 12.55 9.54 13.20
C ILE A 301 12.19 9.11 14.62
N GLY A 302 11.90 10.05 15.52
CA GLY A 302 11.46 9.78 16.88
C GLY A 302 10.17 8.96 16.91
N VAL A 303 9.14 9.38 16.15
CA VAL A 303 7.90 8.61 15.98
C VAL A 303 8.21 7.22 15.42
N ALA A 304 9.03 7.15 14.37
CA ALA A 304 9.34 5.90 13.71
C ALA A 304 10.15 4.94 14.57
N LYS A 305 10.93 5.39 15.57
CA LYS A 305 11.74 4.53 16.45
C LYS A 305 11.08 4.18 17.78
N PHE A 306 10.30 5.10 18.33
CA PHE A 306 9.81 5.00 19.71
C PHE A 306 8.29 5.01 19.85
N GLY A 307 7.56 5.33 18.76
CA GLY A 307 6.10 5.21 18.70
C GLY A 307 5.62 3.80 18.33
#